data_AF-A0A3D0SKX8-F1
#
_entry.id   AF-A0A3D0SKX8-F1
#
_cell.length_a   1.000
_cell.length_b   1.000
_cell.length_c   1.000
_cell.angle_alpha   90.00
_cell.angle_beta   90.00
_cell.angle_gamma   90.00
#
_symmetry.space_group_name_H-M   'P 1'
#
loop_
_entity.id
_entity.type
_entity.pdbx_description
1 polymer ?
#
loop_
_entity_poly.entity_id
_entity_poly.type
_entity_poly.pdbx_seq_one_letter_code
_entity_poly.pdbx_strand_id
1 'polypeptide(L)'
;MLYSKFLLVTIGVFLHYSAFSAQVDIDCDNLPQPLQQIIDDVPEDSIIKFYGTCHEPIKIKKDRLSILGMFGAKFVLSPNNYCGIAISGRQIEINRITIFGGESGIVVYRSGSLNISDSRILNPNSIGVEVTGSSYARITQTEIVNSHRNGIVVRLSSSADIHANTINRNKGYAIVIDNSSADIDGNIISENYRYGIYLRDCSKIRLGGDNASGEGNIFYGNLIGGIRCESNSTIEIRADQKFDTDKNNYDLSDSCVLRDTINDPIENCGVSNRNLASLSADH
;
A
#
# COMPACT_ATOMS: atom_id res chain seq x y z
N MET A 1 35.32 -68.95 19.96
CA MET A 1 34.48 -67.93 20.63
C MET A 1 35.35 -66.75 21.03
N LEU A 2 35.23 -65.62 20.33
CA LEU A 2 35.35 -64.27 20.91
C LEU A 2 35.06 -63.26 19.78
N TYR A 3 33.91 -62.60 19.94
CA TYR A 3 33.32 -61.61 19.03
C TYR A 3 34.16 -60.32 19.01
N SER A 4 34.50 -59.84 17.82
CA SER A 4 35.05 -58.50 17.60
C SER A 4 33.91 -57.47 17.57
N LYS A 5 33.96 -56.47 18.47
CA LYS A 5 32.99 -55.39 18.55
C LYS A 5 33.25 -54.37 17.44
N PHE A 6 32.31 -54.23 16.50
CA PHE A 6 32.25 -53.09 15.60
C PHE A 6 31.71 -51.86 16.36
N LEU A 7 32.53 -50.82 16.44
CA LEU A 7 32.12 -49.48 16.90
C LEU A 7 31.63 -48.71 15.67
N LEU A 8 30.32 -48.54 15.54
CA LEU A 8 29.72 -47.63 14.55
C LEU A 8 29.88 -46.19 15.04
N VAL A 9 30.73 -45.41 14.37
CA VAL A 9 30.76 -43.95 14.51
C VAL A 9 29.78 -43.37 13.50
N THR A 10 28.61 -42.97 13.95
CA THR A 10 27.67 -42.19 13.13
C THR A 10 28.18 -40.76 13.02
N ILE A 11 28.80 -40.44 11.89
CA ILE A 11 29.08 -39.05 11.51
C ILE A 11 27.73 -38.42 11.15
N GLY A 12 27.15 -37.69 12.12
CA GLY A 12 25.99 -36.85 11.88
C GLY A 12 26.38 -35.69 10.97
N VAL A 13 26.03 -35.79 9.70
CA VAL A 13 26.07 -34.65 8.78
C VAL A 13 24.94 -33.71 9.19
N PHE A 14 25.25 -32.73 10.04
CA PHE A 14 24.38 -31.59 10.26
C PHE A 14 24.41 -30.73 8.99
N LEU A 15 23.44 -30.95 8.09
CA LEU A 15 23.10 -30.00 7.04
C LEU A 15 22.58 -28.73 7.72
N HIS A 16 23.48 -27.79 8.00
CA HIS A 16 23.10 -26.41 8.25
C HIS A 16 22.56 -25.85 6.94
N TYR A 17 21.23 -25.87 6.77
CA TYR A 17 20.56 -25.08 5.75
C TYR A 17 20.66 -23.61 6.15
N SER A 18 21.78 -22.97 5.83
CA SER A 18 21.80 -21.52 5.66
C SER A 18 20.86 -21.20 4.49
N ALA A 19 19.72 -20.58 4.78
CA ALA A 19 18.77 -20.11 3.78
C ALA A 19 19.48 -19.08 2.88
N PHE A 20 20.00 -19.52 1.75
CA PHE A 20 20.52 -18.62 0.73
C PHE A 20 19.33 -18.22 -0.13
N SER A 21 18.88 -16.97 -0.01
CA SER A 21 17.91 -16.40 -0.93
C SER A 21 18.56 -16.33 -2.32
N ALA A 22 17.96 -16.97 -3.32
CA ALA A 22 18.48 -16.91 -4.67
C ALA A 22 18.31 -15.48 -5.21
N GLN A 23 19.37 -14.92 -5.80
CA GLN A 23 19.32 -13.61 -6.42
C GLN A 23 19.23 -13.77 -7.94
N VAL A 24 18.28 -13.08 -8.55
CA VAL A 24 18.07 -13.04 -10.01
C VAL A 24 18.16 -11.60 -10.47
N ASP A 25 19.13 -11.30 -11.33
CA ASP A 25 19.28 -9.98 -11.93
C ASP A 25 18.56 -9.97 -13.29
N ILE A 26 17.67 -9.00 -13.49
CA ILE A 26 16.88 -8.82 -14.71
C ILE A 26 17.21 -7.44 -15.32
N ASP A 27 17.93 -7.45 -16.44
CA ASP A 27 18.16 -6.28 -17.27
C ASP A 27 17.03 -6.14 -18.29
N CYS A 28 16.10 -5.22 -18.03
CA CYS A 28 14.95 -5.00 -18.90
C CYS A 28 15.30 -4.41 -20.27
N ASP A 29 16.50 -3.84 -20.43
CA ASP A 29 16.95 -3.31 -21.72
C ASP A 29 17.50 -4.44 -22.62
N ASN A 30 17.84 -5.61 -22.06
CA ASN A 30 18.47 -6.74 -22.75
C ASN A 30 17.87 -8.10 -22.33
N LEU A 31 16.54 -8.25 -22.45
CA LEU A 31 15.86 -9.48 -22.06
C LEU A 31 16.10 -10.62 -23.06
N PRO A 32 16.50 -11.84 -22.59
CA PRO A 32 16.70 -13.00 -23.47
C PRO A 32 15.38 -13.67 -23.89
N GLN A 33 14.29 -13.40 -23.16
CA GLN A 33 12.95 -13.94 -23.36
C GLN A 33 11.91 -12.97 -22.76
N PRO A 34 10.61 -13.13 -23.05
CA PRO A 34 9.57 -12.26 -22.48
C PRO A 34 9.65 -12.17 -20.95
N LEU A 35 9.41 -10.99 -20.39
CA LEU A 35 9.67 -10.71 -18.99
C LEU A 35 8.88 -11.64 -18.07
N GLN A 36 7.60 -11.88 -18.39
CA GLN A 36 6.76 -12.75 -17.59
C GLN A 36 7.31 -14.18 -17.47
N GLN A 37 7.95 -14.70 -18.52
CA GLN A 37 8.53 -16.04 -18.48
C GLN A 37 9.70 -16.11 -17.50
N ILE A 38 10.56 -15.09 -17.49
CA ILE A 38 11.66 -14.99 -16.51
C ILE A 38 11.10 -14.99 -15.09
N ILE A 39 10.07 -14.18 -14.82
CA ILE A 39 9.39 -14.14 -13.51
C ILE A 39 8.77 -15.48 -13.14
N ASP A 40 8.19 -16.18 -14.10
CA ASP A 40 7.60 -17.53 -13.92
C ASP A 40 8.67 -18.60 -13.66
N ASP A 41 9.95 -18.36 -13.96
CA ASP A 41 11.07 -19.26 -13.66
C ASP A 41 11.75 -18.96 -12.31
N VAL A 42 11.59 -17.76 -11.73
CA VAL A 42 12.22 -17.38 -10.44
C VAL A 42 11.66 -18.19 -9.26
N PRO A 43 12.46 -18.92 -8.47
CA PRO A 43 11.93 -19.68 -7.34
C PRO A 43 11.38 -18.77 -6.23
N GLU A 44 10.47 -19.27 -5.40
CA GLU A 44 10.09 -18.58 -4.15
C GLU A 44 11.32 -18.32 -3.26
N ASP A 45 11.19 -17.40 -2.32
CA ASP A 45 12.26 -16.97 -1.41
C ASP A 45 13.44 -16.27 -2.13
N SER A 46 13.23 -15.80 -3.36
CA SER A 46 14.24 -15.12 -4.17
C SER A 46 14.16 -13.60 -4.10
N ILE A 47 15.30 -12.95 -4.34
CA ILE A 47 15.42 -11.53 -4.60
C ILE A 47 15.57 -11.30 -6.11
N ILE A 48 14.64 -10.55 -6.70
CA ILE A 48 14.69 -10.10 -8.09
C ILE A 48 15.22 -8.67 -8.11
N LYS A 49 16.33 -8.43 -8.80
CA LYS A 49 16.86 -7.08 -9.02
C LYS A 49 16.57 -6.63 -10.44
N PHE A 50 15.76 -5.59 -10.59
CA PHE A 50 15.48 -4.99 -11.88
C PHE A 50 16.47 -3.89 -12.22
N TYR A 51 16.88 -3.85 -13.47
CA TYR A 51 17.70 -2.81 -14.10
C TYR A 51 17.00 -2.33 -15.37
N GLY A 52 17.31 -1.12 -15.84
CA GLY A 52 16.81 -0.61 -17.12
C GLY A 52 15.31 -0.27 -17.11
N THR A 53 14.69 -0.33 -18.30
CA THR A 53 13.27 0.02 -18.51
C THR A 53 12.45 -1.18 -18.96
N CYS A 54 11.58 -1.67 -18.09
CA CYS A 54 10.66 -2.75 -18.41
C CYS A 54 9.40 -2.19 -19.10
N HIS A 55 9.02 -2.76 -20.25
CA HIS A 55 7.85 -2.32 -21.02
C HIS A 55 6.66 -3.27 -20.95
N GLU A 56 6.83 -4.41 -20.27
CA GLU A 56 5.81 -5.44 -20.13
C GLU A 56 5.22 -5.41 -18.70
N PRO A 57 3.89 -5.56 -18.55
CA PRO A 57 3.30 -5.80 -17.25
C PRO A 57 3.72 -7.17 -16.71
N ILE A 58 3.73 -7.33 -15.39
CA ILE A 58 4.08 -8.61 -14.76
C ILE A 58 3.00 -9.06 -13.77
N LYS A 59 2.87 -10.37 -13.64
CA LYS A 59 2.02 -11.03 -12.66
C LYS A 59 2.85 -11.90 -11.73
N ILE A 60 2.71 -11.66 -10.44
CA ILE A 60 3.40 -12.36 -9.37
C ILE A 60 2.39 -13.25 -8.65
N LYS A 61 2.45 -14.55 -8.95
CA LYS A 61 1.56 -15.57 -8.35
C LYS A 61 2.20 -16.33 -7.19
N LYS A 62 3.53 -16.35 -7.16
CA LYS A 62 4.36 -17.06 -6.19
C LYS A 62 4.43 -16.28 -4.89
N ASP A 63 4.68 -16.95 -3.78
CA ASP A 63 4.85 -16.32 -2.48
C ASP A 63 6.33 -15.95 -2.22
N ARG A 64 6.55 -15.05 -1.26
CA ARG A 64 7.87 -14.73 -0.68
C ARG A 64 8.91 -14.31 -1.72
N LEU A 65 8.60 -13.26 -2.48
CA LEU A 65 9.56 -12.66 -3.42
C LEU A 65 9.86 -11.22 -3.01
N SER A 66 11.13 -10.85 -3.04
CA SER A 66 11.55 -9.46 -2.86
C SER A 66 12.02 -8.90 -4.19
N ILE A 67 11.48 -7.76 -4.59
CA ILE A 67 11.77 -7.06 -5.83
C ILE A 67 12.47 -5.74 -5.50
N LEU A 68 13.64 -5.53 -6.08
CA LEU A 68 14.46 -4.35 -5.86
C LEU A 68 14.74 -3.65 -7.19
N GLY A 69 14.35 -2.38 -7.30
CA GLY A 69 14.78 -1.54 -8.40
C GLY A 69 16.21 -1.03 -8.19
N MET A 70 17.07 -1.26 -9.17
CA MET A 70 18.47 -0.86 -9.17
C MET A 70 18.70 0.29 -10.15
N PHE A 71 19.51 1.27 -9.76
CA PHE A 71 19.94 2.38 -10.63
C PHE A 71 18.80 3.10 -11.37
N GLY A 72 17.65 3.28 -10.71
CA GLY A 72 16.49 3.96 -11.30
C GLY A 72 15.64 3.07 -12.21
N ALA A 73 15.71 1.75 -12.04
CA ALA A 73 14.87 0.79 -12.75
C ALA A 73 13.39 1.17 -12.72
N LYS A 74 12.74 1.01 -13.87
CA LYS A 74 11.37 1.47 -14.05
C LYS A 74 10.56 0.57 -14.97
N PHE A 75 9.26 0.54 -14.72
CA PHE A 75 8.25 0.00 -15.62
C PHE A 75 7.60 1.16 -16.39
N VAL A 76 7.54 1.10 -17.71
CA VAL A 76 6.83 2.06 -18.57
C VAL A 76 5.76 1.32 -19.35
N LEU A 77 4.53 1.45 -18.89
CA LEU A 77 3.42 0.57 -19.24
C LEU A 77 2.38 1.28 -20.09
N SER A 78 1.84 0.56 -21.08
CA SER A 78 0.74 1.04 -21.91
C SER A 78 -0.53 1.26 -21.08
N PRO A 79 -1.32 2.32 -21.33
CA PRO A 79 -2.59 2.54 -20.66
C PRO A 79 -3.62 1.43 -20.91
N ASN A 80 -3.46 0.64 -21.99
CA ASN A 80 -4.36 -0.48 -22.29
C ASN A 80 -4.10 -1.73 -21.42
N ASN A 81 -3.04 -1.72 -20.60
CA ASN A 81 -2.74 -2.82 -19.69
C ASN A 81 -3.60 -2.71 -18.43
N TYR A 82 -4.55 -3.63 -18.24
CA TYR A 82 -5.49 -3.60 -17.12
C TYR A 82 -4.80 -3.52 -15.74
N CYS A 83 -3.67 -4.21 -15.58
CA CYS A 83 -2.80 -4.11 -14.40
C CYS A 83 -1.35 -3.99 -14.86
N GLY A 84 -0.58 -3.10 -14.24
CA GLY A 84 0.87 -3.00 -14.44
C GLY A 84 1.62 -4.12 -13.74
N ILE A 85 1.59 -4.10 -12.40
CA ILE A 85 2.10 -5.20 -11.56
C ILE A 85 0.92 -5.82 -10.82
N ALA A 86 0.59 -7.06 -11.17
CA ALA A 86 -0.52 -7.81 -10.59
C ALA A 86 -0.01 -8.84 -9.59
N ILE A 87 -0.41 -8.74 -8.32
CA ILE A 87 0.08 -9.59 -7.23
C ILE A 87 -1.06 -10.41 -6.67
N SER A 88 -0.93 -11.73 -6.74
CA SER A 88 -1.77 -12.68 -6.00
C SER A 88 -0.99 -13.56 -5.04
N GLY A 89 0.34 -13.48 -5.08
CA GLY A 89 1.21 -14.09 -4.08
C GLY A 89 1.20 -13.32 -2.76
N ARG A 90 1.67 -13.98 -1.71
CA ARG A 90 1.78 -13.46 -0.34
C ARG A 90 3.23 -13.14 -0.02
N GLN A 91 3.43 -12.19 0.89
CA GLN A 91 4.74 -11.74 1.36
C GLN A 91 5.62 -11.26 0.20
N ILE A 92 5.02 -10.46 -0.69
CA ILE A 92 5.74 -9.81 -1.79
C ILE A 92 6.28 -8.49 -1.29
N GLU A 93 7.54 -8.22 -1.55
CA GLU A 93 8.18 -6.95 -1.24
C GLU A 93 8.59 -6.25 -2.53
N ILE A 94 8.31 -4.95 -2.64
CA ILE A 94 8.76 -4.11 -3.75
C ILE A 94 9.45 -2.87 -3.17
N ASN A 95 10.70 -2.63 -3.56
CA ASN A 95 11.47 -1.48 -3.10
C ASN A 95 12.17 -0.77 -4.26
N ARG A 96 12.25 0.58 -4.20
CA ARG A 96 13.05 1.43 -5.11
C ARG A 96 12.71 1.29 -6.60
N ILE A 97 11.44 1.10 -6.93
CA ILE A 97 11.02 1.00 -8.32
C ILE A 97 10.14 2.18 -8.74
N THR A 98 10.28 2.59 -10.00
CA THR A 98 9.35 3.55 -10.62
C THR A 98 8.40 2.83 -11.56
N ILE A 99 7.10 3.02 -11.42
CA ILE A 99 6.07 2.49 -12.31
C ILE A 99 5.40 3.67 -12.97
N PHE A 100 5.42 3.70 -14.30
CA PHE A 100 4.81 4.75 -15.11
C PHE A 100 3.71 4.16 -15.99
N GLY A 101 2.51 4.74 -15.93
CA GLY A 101 1.38 4.30 -16.75
C GLY A 101 0.71 3.02 -16.23
N GLY A 102 0.12 2.25 -17.15
CA GLY A 102 -0.82 1.15 -16.84
C GLY A 102 -2.21 1.67 -16.47
N GLU A 103 -3.26 0.86 -16.63
CA GLU A 103 -4.61 1.20 -16.15
C GLU A 103 -4.59 1.31 -14.62
N SER A 104 -4.13 0.26 -13.94
CA SER A 104 -3.70 0.36 -12.55
C SER A 104 -2.20 0.11 -12.45
N GLY A 105 -1.49 0.92 -11.67
CA GLY A 105 -0.04 0.76 -11.48
C GLY A 105 0.28 -0.58 -10.81
N ILE A 106 -0.33 -0.81 -9.64
CA ILE A 106 -0.24 -2.07 -8.88
C ILE A 106 -1.64 -2.55 -8.50
N VAL A 107 -1.88 -3.85 -8.60
CA VAL A 107 -3.10 -4.50 -8.09
C VAL A 107 -2.74 -5.69 -7.23
N VAL A 108 -3.13 -5.69 -5.96
CA VAL A 108 -3.01 -6.81 -5.02
C VAL A 108 -4.38 -7.46 -4.87
N TYR A 109 -4.50 -8.75 -5.19
CA TYR A 109 -5.78 -9.43 -5.29
C TYR A 109 -5.71 -10.92 -4.91
N ARG A 110 -6.88 -11.53 -4.66
CA ARG A 110 -7.02 -12.96 -4.32
C ARG A 110 -6.18 -13.35 -3.09
N SER A 111 -6.34 -12.59 -2.01
CA SER A 111 -5.60 -12.79 -0.75
C SER A 111 -4.08 -12.65 -0.88
N GLY A 112 -3.62 -11.88 -1.85
CA GLY A 112 -2.22 -11.51 -1.97
C GLY A 112 -1.80 -10.53 -0.87
N SER A 113 -0.49 -10.43 -0.64
CA SER A 113 0.05 -9.40 0.25
C SER A 113 1.32 -8.75 -0.27
N LEU A 114 1.36 -7.42 -0.16
CA LEU A 114 2.43 -6.57 -0.66
C LEU A 114 2.96 -5.65 0.45
N ASN A 115 4.28 -5.56 0.57
CA ASN A 115 4.97 -4.44 1.20
C ASN A 115 5.67 -3.63 0.11
N ILE A 116 5.27 -2.38 -0.12
CA ILE A 116 5.93 -1.47 -1.04
C ILE A 116 6.57 -0.29 -0.30
N SER A 117 7.81 0.01 -0.65
CA SER A 117 8.63 1.04 -0.02
C SER A 117 9.51 1.80 -1.02
N ASP A 118 9.85 3.05 -0.71
CA ASP A 118 10.79 3.88 -1.47
C ASP A 118 10.54 3.92 -2.99
N SER A 119 9.26 3.84 -3.40
CA SER A 119 8.89 3.62 -4.80
C SER A 119 8.07 4.79 -5.34
N ARG A 120 7.85 4.79 -6.66
CA ARG A 120 7.10 5.86 -7.35
C ARG A 120 6.10 5.24 -8.31
N ILE A 121 4.84 5.67 -8.25
CA ILE A 121 3.76 5.23 -9.14
C ILE A 121 3.18 6.48 -9.80
N LEU A 122 3.43 6.62 -11.10
CA LEU A 122 3.30 7.88 -11.82
C LEU A 122 2.36 7.72 -13.01
N ASN A 123 1.37 8.61 -13.11
CA ASN A 123 0.44 8.71 -14.25
C ASN A 123 -0.28 7.40 -14.62
N PRO A 124 -0.80 6.60 -13.67
CA PRO A 124 -1.68 5.49 -14.02
C PRO A 124 -2.98 6.02 -14.63
N ASN A 125 -3.52 5.31 -15.62
CA ASN A 125 -4.72 5.71 -16.35
C ASN A 125 -6.02 5.53 -15.55
N SER A 126 -5.95 4.91 -14.37
CA SER A 126 -7.07 4.74 -13.43
C SER A 126 -6.60 4.89 -12.00
N ILE A 127 -5.88 3.90 -11.46
CA ILE A 127 -5.58 3.77 -10.03
C ILE A 127 -4.07 3.58 -9.83
N GLY A 128 -3.47 4.26 -8.85
CA GLY A 128 -2.08 4.00 -8.46
C GLY A 128 -1.89 2.60 -7.88
N VAL A 129 -2.49 2.36 -6.71
CA VAL A 129 -2.48 1.05 -6.04
C VAL A 129 -3.90 0.61 -5.72
N GLU A 130 -4.27 -0.58 -6.17
CA GLU A 130 -5.52 -1.22 -5.79
C GLU A 130 -5.25 -2.45 -4.90
N VAL A 131 -5.91 -2.52 -3.74
CA VAL A 131 -5.91 -3.67 -2.83
C VAL A 131 -7.33 -4.21 -2.78
N THR A 132 -7.53 -5.45 -3.23
CA THR A 132 -8.86 -5.99 -3.45
C THR A 132 -8.97 -7.50 -3.17
N GLY A 133 -10.18 -8.01 -2.95
CA GLY A 133 -10.44 -9.45 -2.79
C GLY A 133 -9.71 -10.07 -1.60
N SER A 134 -9.99 -9.54 -0.40
CA SER A 134 -9.42 -9.99 0.87
C SER A 134 -7.89 -9.96 0.93
N SER A 135 -7.29 -8.95 0.30
CA SER A 135 -5.83 -8.77 0.23
C SER A 135 -5.34 -7.76 1.26
N TYR A 136 -4.02 -7.70 1.44
CA TYR A 136 -3.38 -6.73 2.32
C TYR A 136 -2.24 -6.00 1.61
N ALA A 137 -2.08 -4.70 1.87
CA ALA A 137 -0.87 -3.99 1.46
C ALA A 137 -0.34 -3.04 2.53
N ARG A 138 0.96 -3.05 2.75
CA ARG A 138 1.68 -1.98 3.44
C ARG A 138 2.36 -1.09 2.40
N ILE A 139 1.99 0.19 2.38
CA ILE A 139 2.43 1.17 1.39
C ILE A 139 3.15 2.29 2.13
N THR A 140 4.44 2.44 1.84
CA THR A 140 5.35 3.21 2.68
C THR A 140 6.28 4.06 1.84
N GLN A 141 6.58 5.30 2.25
CA GLN A 141 7.61 6.13 1.60
C GLN A 141 7.49 6.15 0.06
N THR A 142 6.25 6.12 -0.44
CA THR A 142 5.95 5.95 -1.86
C THR A 142 5.29 7.22 -2.40
N GLU A 143 5.69 7.62 -3.60
CA GLU A 143 5.07 8.74 -4.33
C GLU A 143 3.99 8.19 -5.27
N ILE A 144 2.73 8.61 -5.12
CA ILE A 144 1.62 8.20 -5.99
C ILE A 144 0.98 9.45 -6.60
N VAL A 145 1.21 9.65 -7.90
CA VAL A 145 1.02 10.95 -8.54
C VAL A 145 0.25 10.84 -9.84
N ASN A 146 -0.63 11.82 -10.10
CA ASN A 146 -1.32 12.01 -11.37
C ASN A 146 -2.16 10.82 -11.82
N SER A 147 -2.73 10.04 -10.89
CA SER A 147 -3.69 9.00 -11.27
C SER A 147 -4.92 9.64 -11.89
N HIS A 148 -5.35 9.13 -13.04
CA HIS A 148 -6.52 9.65 -13.77
C HIS A 148 -7.85 9.40 -13.05
N ARG A 149 -7.87 8.53 -12.04
CA ARG A 149 -8.93 8.44 -11.04
C ARG A 149 -8.30 8.56 -9.65
N ASN A 150 -8.14 7.47 -8.91
CA ASN A 150 -7.78 7.54 -7.49
C ASN A 150 -6.30 7.16 -7.26
N GLY A 151 -5.68 7.67 -6.20
CA GLY A 151 -4.32 7.28 -5.83
C GLY A 151 -4.26 5.83 -5.32
N ILE A 152 -4.85 5.59 -4.15
CA ILE A 152 -4.94 4.27 -3.51
C ILE A 152 -6.42 3.89 -3.35
N VAL A 153 -6.76 2.63 -3.64
CA VAL A 153 -8.10 2.07 -3.42
C VAL A 153 -7.99 0.75 -2.65
N VAL A 154 -8.65 0.67 -1.51
CA VAL A 154 -8.77 -0.56 -0.70
C VAL A 154 -10.23 -0.99 -0.70
N ARG A 155 -10.53 -2.17 -1.25
CA ARG A 155 -11.90 -2.63 -1.41
C ARG A 155 -12.12 -4.13 -1.22
N LEU A 156 -13.38 -4.54 -1.12
CA LEU A 156 -13.80 -5.96 -1.08
C LEU A 156 -13.12 -6.73 0.07
N SER A 157 -13.39 -6.31 1.30
CA SER A 157 -12.92 -6.92 2.54
C SER A 157 -11.38 -6.97 2.67
N SER A 158 -10.70 -5.98 2.10
CA SER A 158 -9.24 -5.86 2.15
C SER A 158 -8.79 -4.93 3.28
N SER A 159 -7.49 -4.93 3.56
CA SER A 159 -6.88 -4.00 4.51
C SER A 159 -5.59 -3.37 3.98
N ALA A 160 -5.22 -2.21 4.51
CA ALA A 160 -3.94 -1.58 4.19
C ALA A 160 -3.34 -0.78 5.34
N ASP A 161 -2.00 -0.75 5.39
CA ASP A 161 -1.24 0.22 6.20
C ASP A 161 -0.65 1.24 5.22
N ILE A 162 -1.04 2.50 5.33
CA ILE A 162 -0.65 3.56 4.39
C ILE A 162 0.10 4.62 5.18
N HIS A 163 1.43 4.63 5.09
CA HIS A 163 2.24 5.51 5.92
C HIS A 163 3.37 6.24 5.21
N ALA A 164 3.64 7.49 5.62
CA ALA A 164 4.76 8.29 5.10
C ALA A 164 4.79 8.44 3.57
N ASN A 165 3.62 8.44 2.92
CA ASN A 165 3.52 8.56 1.46
C ASN A 165 3.24 10.00 1.02
N THR A 166 3.55 10.30 -0.23
CA THR A 166 3.05 11.50 -0.91
C THR A 166 2.04 11.07 -1.97
N ILE A 167 0.78 11.46 -1.80
CA ILE A 167 -0.33 11.07 -2.67
C ILE A 167 -1.01 12.33 -3.20
N ASN A 168 -0.66 12.73 -4.43
CA ASN A 168 -1.06 14.03 -4.93
C ASN A 168 -1.45 14.07 -6.41
N ARG A 169 -2.15 15.15 -6.78
CA ARG A 169 -2.56 15.47 -8.16
C ARG A 169 -3.38 14.38 -8.85
N ASN A 170 -4.05 13.51 -8.08
CA ASN A 170 -4.95 12.51 -8.64
C ASN A 170 -6.29 13.18 -9.02
N LYS A 171 -6.86 12.82 -10.18
CA LYS A 171 -8.11 13.42 -10.69
C LYS A 171 -9.38 12.98 -9.92
N GLY A 172 -9.24 12.05 -8.99
CA GLY A 172 -10.25 11.57 -8.08
C GLY A 172 -9.85 11.83 -6.63
N TYR A 173 -10.04 10.81 -5.78
CA TYR A 173 -9.63 10.85 -4.38
C TYR A 173 -8.18 10.40 -4.23
N ALA A 174 -7.49 10.86 -3.19
CA ALA A 174 -6.15 10.35 -2.90
C ALA A 174 -6.22 8.90 -2.40
N ILE A 175 -7.08 8.64 -1.41
CA ILE A 175 -7.30 7.32 -0.82
C ILE A 175 -8.81 7.03 -0.78
N VAL A 176 -9.21 5.84 -1.23
CA VAL A 176 -10.59 5.34 -1.14
C VAL A 176 -10.62 4.05 -0.35
N ILE A 177 -11.49 3.98 0.67
CA ILE A 177 -11.75 2.76 1.44
C ILE A 177 -13.22 2.37 1.25
N ASP A 178 -13.47 1.14 0.78
CA ASP A 178 -14.77 0.66 0.33
C ASP A 178 -15.03 -0.77 0.82
N ASN A 179 -15.92 -0.94 1.81
CA ASN A 179 -16.11 -2.20 2.52
C ASN A 179 -14.78 -2.84 2.91
N SER A 180 -13.93 -2.05 3.58
CA SER A 180 -12.55 -2.40 3.88
C SER A 180 -12.03 -1.61 5.08
N SER A 181 -10.77 -1.85 5.45
CA SER A 181 -10.13 -1.10 6.53
C SER A 181 -8.74 -0.58 6.17
N ALA A 182 -8.32 0.50 6.82
CA ALA A 182 -6.94 0.97 6.69
C ALA A 182 -6.46 1.75 7.92
N ASP A 183 -5.18 1.60 8.22
CA ASP A 183 -4.46 2.49 9.14
C ASP A 183 -3.67 3.50 8.28
N ILE A 184 -3.85 4.80 8.53
CA ILE A 184 -3.37 5.89 7.66
C ILE A 184 -2.64 6.94 8.51
N ASP A 185 -1.32 7.05 8.39
CA ASP A 185 -0.48 7.91 9.23
C ASP A 185 0.67 8.60 8.47
N GLY A 186 1.04 9.82 8.90
CA GLY A 186 2.19 10.54 8.35
C GLY A 186 2.19 10.80 6.84
N ASN A 187 1.04 10.76 6.15
CA ASN A 187 1.00 10.98 4.70
C ASN A 187 0.83 12.46 4.36
N ILE A 188 1.41 12.86 3.22
CA ILE A 188 1.11 14.12 2.55
C ILE A 188 0.08 13.85 1.45
N ILE A 189 -1.13 14.35 1.65
CA ILE A 189 -2.28 14.15 0.77
C ILE A 189 -2.69 15.49 0.18
N SER A 190 -2.32 15.76 -1.07
CA SER A 190 -2.44 17.12 -1.60
C SER A 190 -2.85 17.25 -3.06
N GLU A 191 -3.42 18.40 -3.41
CA GLU A 191 -3.73 18.77 -4.81
C GLU A 191 -4.59 17.73 -5.57
N ASN A 192 -5.36 16.88 -4.87
CA ASN A 192 -6.25 15.92 -5.50
C ASN A 192 -7.57 16.61 -5.90
N TYR A 193 -8.17 16.19 -7.01
CA TYR A 193 -9.35 16.87 -7.57
C TYR A 193 -10.65 16.60 -6.78
N ARG A 194 -10.66 15.64 -5.86
CA ARG A 194 -11.77 15.40 -4.94
C ARG A 194 -11.37 15.63 -3.48
N TYR A 195 -11.79 14.75 -2.58
CA TYR A 195 -11.34 14.74 -1.19
C TYR A 195 -10.00 14.00 -1.10
N GLY A 196 -9.22 14.29 -0.06
CA GLY A 196 -8.03 13.51 0.27
C GLY A 196 -8.39 12.05 0.55
N ILE A 197 -9.26 11.80 1.53
CA ILE A 197 -9.72 10.45 1.90
C ILE A 197 -11.23 10.34 1.69
N TYR A 198 -11.69 9.22 1.15
CA TYR A 198 -13.10 8.90 0.99
C TYR A 198 -13.43 7.50 1.50
N LEU A 199 -14.40 7.41 2.41
CA LEU A 199 -14.87 6.16 2.99
C LEU A 199 -16.33 5.89 2.63
N ARG A 200 -16.63 4.64 2.28
CA ARG A 200 -17.99 4.15 2.06
C ARG A 200 -18.17 2.68 2.45
N ASP A 201 -19.42 2.28 2.51
CA ASP A 201 -19.89 0.89 2.63
C ASP A 201 -19.29 0.15 3.84
N CYS A 202 -19.59 0.63 5.05
CA CYS A 202 -19.15 0.06 6.33
C CYS A 202 -17.63 0.00 6.49
N SER A 203 -16.90 0.94 5.89
CA SER A 203 -15.44 1.00 5.98
C SER A 203 -14.98 1.49 7.34
N LYS A 204 -13.77 1.08 7.76
CA LYS A 204 -13.16 1.56 9.00
C LYS A 204 -11.75 2.05 8.77
N ILE A 205 -11.44 3.27 9.17
CA ILE A 205 -10.04 3.74 9.19
C ILE A 205 -9.59 4.16 10.58
N ARG A 206 -8.27 4.09 10.80
CA ARG A 206 -7.59 4.84 11.85
C ARG A 206 -6.71 5.92 11.23
N LEU A 207 -6.79 7.11 11.79
CA LEU A 207 -5.99 8.26 11.39
C LEU A 207 -4.96 8.55 12.49
N GLY A 208 -3.70 8.22 12.21
CA GLY A 208 -2.62 8.23 13.19
C GLY A 208 -2.55 6.96 14.05
N GLY A 209 -1.40 6.76 14.71
CA GLY A 209 -1.20 5.74 15.75
C GLY A 209 -0.36 4.50 15.35
N ASP A 210 0.59 4.18 16.24
CA ASP A 210 1.51 3.02 16.39
C ASP A 210 2.88 3.02 15.69
N ASN A 211 3.18 3.96 14.78
CA ASN A 211 4.53 4.15 14.21
C ASN A 211 5.32 5.26 14.92
N ALA A 212 6.65 5.10 15.05
CA ALA A 212 7.55 5.91 15.88
C ALA A 212 7.56 7.43 15.63
N SER A 213 6.95 7.92 14.54
CA SER A 213 6.83 9.36 14.26
C SER A 213 5.72 10.04 15.05
N GLY A 214 4.61 9.36 15.36
CA GLY A 214 3.45 9.97 16.02
C GLY A 214 2.77 11.10 15.21
N GLU A 215 3.13 11.28 13.94
CA GLU A 215 2.64 12.38 13.11
C GLU A 215 1.32 12.00 12.42
N GLY A 216 0.33 12.89 12.50
CA GLY A 216 -0.88 12.76 11.69
C GLY A 216 -0.66 13.13 10.23
N ASN A 217 -1.69 12.95 9.41
CA ASN A 217 -1.59 13.24 7.99
C ASN A 217 -1.73 14.74 7.72
N ILE A 218 -1.10 15.19 6.63
CA ILE A 218 -1.15 16.57 6.16
C ILE A 218 -1.98 16.64 4.89
N PHE A 219 -3.02 17.45 4.90
CA PHE A 219 -3.96 17.67 3.80
C PHE A 219 -3.90 19.13 3.34
N TYR A 220 -3.63 19.37 2.05
CA TYR A 220 -3.71 20.72 1.49
C TYR A 220 -4.04 20.70 0.00
N GLY A 221 -4.75 21.71 -0.50
CA GLY A 221 -5.03 21.83 -1.94
C GLY A 221 -5.94 20.74 -2.55
N ASN A 222 -6.47 19.80 -1.77
CA ASN A 222 -7.50 18.86 -2.24
C ASN A 222 -8.76 19.65 -2.58
N LEU A 223 -9.27 19.56 -3.81
CA LEU A 223 -10.21 20.54 -4.37
C LEU A 223 -11.51 20.61 -3.56
N ILE A 224 -12.09 19.46 -3.19
CA ILE A 224 -13.38 19.43 -2.50
C ILE A 224 -13.24 19.50 -0.97
N GLY A 225 -12.30 18.75 -0.38
CA GLY A 225 -12.14 18.71 1.08
C GLY A 225 -11.06 17.75 1.56
N GLY A 226 -10.91 17.63 2.87
CA GLY A 226 -9.96 16.72 3.51
C GLY A 226 -10.44 15.28 3.46
N ILE A 227 -11.50 14.98 4.20
CA ILE A 227 -12.01 13.63 4.42
C ILE A 227 -13.52 13.60 4.24
N ARG A 228 -14.02 12.70 3.40
CA ARG A 228 -15.45 12.40 3.24
C ARG A 228 -15.75 11.02 3.81
N CYS A 229 -16.76 10.91 4.66
CA CYS A 229 -17.18 9.66 5.27
C CYS A 229 -18.68 9.44 5.13
N GLU A 230 -19.06 8.26 4.62
CA GLU A 230 -20.46 7.90 4.48
C GLU A 230 -20.75 6.40 4.58
N SER A 231 -22.03 6.03 4.44
CA SER A 231 -22.49 4.65 4.36
C SER A 231 -22.06 3.79 5.56
N ASN A 232 -22.35 4.26 6.78
CA ASN A 232 -22.02 3.55 8.03
C ASN A 232 -20.53 3.32 8.26
N SER A 233 -19.67 4.13 7.63
CA SER A 233 -18.23 4.04 7.83
C SER A 233 -17.80 4.69 9.15
N THR A 234 -16.67 4.25 9.68
CA THR A 234 -16.09 4.74 10.93
C THR A 234 -14.70 5.32 10.71
N ILE A 235 -14.47 6.50 11.29
CA ILE A 235 -13.14 7.10 11.42
C ILE A 235 -12.76 7.09 12.90
N GLU A 236 -11.55 6.66 13.19
CA GLU A 236 -10.95 6.69 14.51
C GLU A 236 -9.71 7.58 14.46
N ILE A 237 -9.76 8.76 15.08
CA ILE A 237 -8.64 9.72 15.13
C ILE A 237 -7.78 9.39 16.36
N ARG A 238 -6.48 9.21 16.11
CA ARG A 238 -5.45 8.78 17.06
C ARG A 238 -4.23 9.73 17.08
N ALA A 239 -4.09 10.59 16.07
CA ALA A 239 -3.12 11.70 16.06
C ALA A 239 -3.73 12.92 15.35
N ASP A 240 -3.22 14.12 15.62
CA ASP A 240 -3.75 15.36 15.06
C ASP A 240 -3.51 15.43 13.55
N GLN A 241 -4.58 15.70 12.81
CA GLN A 241 -4.53 15.82 11.36
C GLN A 241 -4.38 17.30 10.97
N LYS A 242 -3.44 17.60 10.08
CA LYS A 242 -3.22 18.97 9.61
C LYS A 242 -3.98 19.20 8.31
N PHE A 243 -4.84 20.21 8.28
CA PHE A 243 -5.62 20.54 7.09
C PHE A 243 -5.37 21.96 6.58
N ASP A 244 -5.87 22.23 5.38
CA ASP A 244 -6.10 23.58 4.86
C ASP A 244 -7.16 24.28 5.72
N THR A 245 -6.97 25.55 6.06
CA THR A 245 -7.88 26.26 6.98
C THR A 245 -9.23 26.57 6.36
N ASP A 246 -9.31 26.60 5.03
CA ASP A 246 -10.44 27.18 4.30
C ASP A 246 -11.34 26.13 3.63
N LYS A 247 -11.23 24.84 4.01
CA LYS A 247 -11.96 23.74 3.37
C LYS A 247 -12.75 22.87 4.35
N ASN A 248 -13.67 22.07 3.79
CA ASN A 248 -14.38 21.02 4.51
C ASN A 248 -13.40 19.90 4.90
N ASN A 249 -12.79 20.03 6.08
CA ASN A 249 -11.78 19.09 6.58
C ASN A 249 -12.38 17.71 6.87
N TYR A 250 -13.52 17.70 7.58
CA TYR A 250 -14.34 16.52 7.80
C TYR A 250 -15.74 16.76 7.25
N ASP A 251 -16.08 16.04 6.19
CA ASP A 251 -17.41 15.99 5.61
C ASP A 251 -18.04 14.64 5.93
N LEU A 252 -18.93 14.62 6.91
CA LEU A 252 -19.48 13.41 7.52
C LEU A 252 -20.97 13.32 7.20
N SER A 253 -21.42 12.23 6.58
CA SER A 253 -22.86 11.96 6.48
C SER A 253 -23.45 11.58 7.85
N ASP A 254 -24.78 11.65 7.98
CA ASP A 254 -25.50 11.25 9.21
C ASP A 254 -25.23 9.80 9.65
N SER A 255 -24.81 8.96 8.72
CA SER A 255 -24.44 7.56 8.97
C SER A 255 -22.95 7.36 9.33
N CYS A 256 -22.11 8.36 9.20
CA CYS A 256 -20.71 8.24 9.57
C CYS A 256 -20.53 8.28 11.09
N VAL A 257 -19.65 7.43 11.61
CA VAL A 257 -19.21 7.47 13.01
C VAL A 257 -17.80 8.03 13.06
N LEU A 258 -17.59 9.09 13.83
CA LEU A 258 -16.27 9.61 14.10
C LEU A 258 -15.96 9.49 15.59
N ARG A 259 -14.83 8.86 15.90
CA ARG A 259 -14.32 8.67 17.26
C ARG A 259 -13.00 9.41 17.39
N ASP A 260 -12.99 10.46 18.19
CA ASP A 260 -11.78 11.19 18.51
C ASP A 260 -11.18 10.66 19.81
N THR A 261 -10.16 9.81 19.71
CA THR A 261 -9.53 9.20 20.88
C THR A 261 -8.47 10.10 21.53
N ILE A 262 -8.14 11.24 20.92
CA ILE A 262 -7.23 12.25 21.48
C ILE A 262 -8.01 13.07 22.53
N ASN A 263 -9.22 13.50 22.16
CA ASN A 263 -10.04 14.40 22.98
C ASN A 263 -11.08 13.69 23.85
N ASP A 264 -11.49 12.45 23.50
CA ASP A 264 -12.37 11.62 24.34
C ASP A 264 -11.64 10.33 24.79
N PRO A 265 -10.73 10.41 25.77
CA PRO A 265 -10.09 9.23 26.36
C PRO A 265 -11.12 8.47 27.20
N ILE A 266 -11.82 7.52 26.58
CA ILE A 266 -12.66 6.47 27.20
C ILE A 266 -13.36 6.93 28.51
N GLU A 267 -14.32 7.84 28.40
CA GLU A 267 -15.38 7.96 29.41
C GLU A 267 -16.76 7.86 28.75
N ASN A 268 -17.41 6.72 29.04
CA ASN A 268 -18.83 6.42 28.97
C ASN A 268 -19.55 6.41 27.60
N CYS A 269 -20.08 5.23 27.29
CA CYS A 269 -21.14 4.98 26.33
C CYS A 269 -22.34 5.92 26.57
N GLY A 270 -22.51 6.93 25.72
CA GLY A 270 -23.77 7.65 25.58
C GLY A 270 -23.61 9.11 25.20
N VAL A 271 -24.06 9.44 23.97
CA VAL A 271 -24.28 10.81 23.40
C VAL A 271 -22.95 11.57 23.15
N SER A 272 -22.70 12.26 22.03
CA SER A 272 -23.52 13.04 21.13
C SER A 272 -22.75 13.31 19.83
N ASN A 273 -23.46 13.37 18.70
CA ASN A 273 -23.01 14.12 17.52
C ASN A 273 -22.43 15.47 17.97
N ARG A 274 -21.13 15.71 17.74
CA ARG A 274 -20.57 17.06 17.74
C ARG A 274 -20.17 17.39 16.32
N ASN A 275 -20.70 18.49 15.82
CA ASN A 275 -20.18 19.18 14.65
C ASN A 275 -18.73 19.60 14.95
N LEU A 276 -17.76 18.97 14.31
CA LEU A 276 -16.33 19.21 14.49
C LEU A 276 -15.80 20.44 13.75
N ALA A 277 -16.66 21.44 13.53
CA ALA A 277 -16.28 22.73 12.96
C ALA A 277 -15.36 23.56 13.87
N SER A 278 -14.75 22.98 14.90
CA SER A 278 -13.94 23.70 15.91
C SER A 278 -12.57 23.08 16.22
N LEU A 279 -12.11 22.03 15.52
CA LEU A 279 -10.74 21.52 15.68
C LEU A 279 -9.70 22.20 14.76
N SER A 280 -10.04 23.34 14.12
CA SER A 280 -9.14 24.06 13.20
C SER A 280 -8.56 25.36 13.78
N ALA A 281 -8.44 25.48 15.10
CA ALA A 281 -7.70 26.58 15.71
C ALA A 281 -7.30 26.18 17.14
N ASP A 282 -6.04 25.77 17.35
CA ASP A 282 -5.15 26.44 18.29
C ASP A 282 -3.77 25.76 18.37
N HIS A 283 -2.76 26.59 18.07
CA HIS A 283 -1.30 26.50 18.30
C HIS A 283 -0.43 25.82 17.23
#